data_AF-A0A932N608-F1
#
_entry.id   AF-A0A932N608-F1
#
_cell.length_a   1.000
_cell.length_b   1.000
_cell.length_c   1.000
_cell.angle_alpha   90.00
_cell.angle_beta   90.00
_cell.angle_gamma   90.00
#
_symmetry.space_group_name_H-M   'P 1'
#
loop_
_entity.id
_entity.type
_entity.pdbx_description
1 polymer ?
#
loop_
_entity_poly.entity_id
_entity_poly.type
_entity_poly.pdbx_seq_one_letter_code
_entity_poly.pdbx_strand_id
1 'polypeptide(L)' 'ALLVKCFNGLGFNTILSQFRAEFVTVKQIKPGASRDKSSEMFLLGKTLKNPY' A
#
# COMPACT_ATOMS: atom_id res chain seq x y z
N ALA A 1 1.26 7.33 -10.65
CA ALA A 1 0.92 6.23 -9.71
C ALA A 1 2.06 6.08 -8.72
N LEU A 2 1.80 5.59 -7.50
CA LEU A 2 2.79 5.42 -6.44
C LEU A 2 2.78 3.98 -5.93
N LEU A 3 3.95 3.33 -5.90
CA LEU A 3 4.14 1.98 -5.36
C LEU A 3 5.07 2.07 -4.14
N VAL A 4 4.64 1.54 -3.00
CA VAL A 4 5.43 1.54 -1.76
C VAL A 4 5.54 0.14 -1.20
N LYS A 5 6.75 -0.27 -0.80
CA LYS A 5 6.97 -1.47 0.01
C LYS A 5 6.78 -1.11 1.48
N CYS A 6 6.00 -1.90 2.21
CA CYS A 6 5.77 -1.75 3.63
C CYS A 6 5.70 -3.14 4.30
N PHE A 7 5.68 -3.17 5.63
CA PHE A 7 5.44 -4.39 6.38
C PHE A 7 4.04 -4.36 6.99
N ASN A 8 3.34 -5.48 6.91
CA ASN A 8 2.05 -5.68 7.57
C ASN A 8 2.27 -5.89 9.07
N GLY A 9 2.31 -4.77 9.81
CA GLY A 9 2.49 -4.74 11.25
C GLY A 9 1.74 -3.56 11.88
N LEU A 10 2.13 -3.18 13.11
CA LEU A 10 1.55 -2.04 13.82
C LEU A 10 1.79 -0.75 13.01
N GLY A 11 0.72 -0.21 12.41
CA GLY A 11 0.76 0.99 11.56
C GLY A 11 0.34 0.75 10.10
N PHE A 12 0.24 -0.50 9.64
CA PHE A 12 -0.17 -0.79 8.26
C PHE A 12 -1.56 -0.23 7.93
N ASN A 13 -2.54 -0.40 8.83
CA ASN A 13 -3.89 0.12 8.64
C ASN A 13 -3.94 1.64 8.53
N THR A 14 -3.06 2.36 9.26
CA THR A 14 -2.94 3.82 9.16
C THR A 14 -2.44 4.23 7.78
N ILE A 15 -1.38 3.58 7.28
CA ILE A 15 -0.83 3.84 5.95
C ILE A 15 -1.88 3.50 4.87
N LEU A 16 -2.58 2.38 5.00
CA LEU A 16 -3.66 1.99 4.08
C LEU A 16 -4.79 3.03 4.06
N SER A 17 -5.17 3.56 5.23
CA SER A 17 -6.17 4.62 5.34
C SER A 17 -5.73 5.90 4.62
N GLN A 18 -4.48 6.33 4.83
CA GLN A 18 -3.90 7.48 4.12
C GLN A 18 -3.88 7.26 2.61
N PHE A 19 -3.46 6.08 2.15
CA PHE A 19 -3.52 5.75 0.72
C PHE A 19 -4.95 5.83 0.17
N ARG A 20 -5.95 5.36 0.92
CA ARG A 20 -7.37 5.44 0.51
C ARG A 20 -7.90 6.87 0.56
N ALA A 21 -7.35 7.73 1.40
CA ALA A 21 -7.68 9.16 1.42
C ALA A 21 -7.13 9.84 0.16
N GLU A 22 -5.88 9.58 -0.21
CA GLU A 22 -5.18 10.30 -1.28
C GLU A 22 -5.40 9.74 -2.70
N PHE A 23 -5.61 8.43 -2.86
CA PHE A 23 -5.70 7.79 -4.17
C PHE A 23 -7.11 7.27 -4.50
N VAL A 24 -7.51 7.40 -5.76
CA VAL A 24 -8.78 6.87 -6.27
C VAL A 24 -8.80 5.34 -6.21
N THR A 25 -7.68 4.69 -6.53
CA THR A 25 -7.55 3.23 -6.46
C THR A 25 -6.34 2.85 -5.62
N VAL A 26 -6.54 1.94 -4.67
CA VAL A 26 -5.48 1.37 -3.82
C VAL A 26 -5.50 -0.15 -3.92
N LYS A 27 -4.35 -0.75 -4.26
CA LYS A 27 -4.16 -2.21 -4.26
C LYS A 27 -3.11 -2.63 -3.24
N GLN A 28 -3.41 -3.68 -2.48
CA GLN A 28 -2.47 -4.37 -1.61
C GLN A 28 -1.95 -5.61 -2.36
N ILE A 29 -0.64 -5.75 -2.48
CA ILE A 29 0.00 -6.81 -3.28
C ILE A 29 1.02 -7.53 -2.40
N LYS A 30 0.82 -8.83 -2.18
CA LYS A 30 1.84 -9.70 -1.59
C LYS A 30 2.89 -10.01 -2.68
N PRO A 31 4.19 -9.72 -2.47
CA PRO A 31 5.20 -10.07 -3.46
C PRO A 31 5.27 -11.59 -3.62
N GLY A 32 5.27 -12.11 -4.85
CA GLY A 32 5.41 -13.57 -5.07
C GLY A 32 6.74 -14.14 -4.55
N ALA A 33 7.79 -13.31 -4.45
CA ALA A 33 9.08 -13.68 -3.86
C ALA A 33 9.14 -13.53 -2.32
N SER A 34 8.08 -13.00 -1.69
CA SER A 34 7.98 -12.91 -0.24
C SER A 34 7.77 -14.31 0.30
N ARG A 35 8.76 -14.86 1.03
CA ARG A 35 8.62 -16.14 1.72
C ARG A 35 7.40 -16.09 2.65
N ASP A 36 6.73 -17.22 2.85
CA ASP A 36 5.52 -17.34 3.70
C ASP A 36 5.66 -16.74 5.12
N LYS A 37 6.88 -16.52 5.60
CA LYS A 37 7.20 -15.91 6.91
C LYS A 37 7.44 -14.40 6.89
N SER A 38 7.59 -13.75 5.73
CA SER A 38 7.84 -12.31 5.65
C SER A 38 6.52 -11.55 5.74
N SER A 39 6.46 -10.47 6.53
CA SER A 39 5.29 -9.59 6.60
C SER A 39 5.28 -8.51 5.50
N GLU A 40 6.16 -8.59 4.49
CA GLU A 40 6.23 -7.58 3.43
C GLU A 40 4.97 -7.53 2.56
N MET A 41 4.55 -6.31 2.22
CA MET A 41 3.41 -5.97 1.37
C MET A 41 3.76 -4.77 0.49
N PHE A 42 3.17 -4.71 -0.69
CA PHE A 42 3.18 -3.52 -1.54
C PHE A 42 1.83 -2.82 -1.52
N LEU A 43 1.86 -1.50 -1.44
CA LEU A 43 0.70 -0.62 -1.66
C LEU A 43 0.86 0.12 -2.97
N LEU A 44 -0.08 -0.08 -3.90
CA LEU A 44 -0.14 0.63 -5.18
C LEU A 44 -1.30 1.61 -5.16
N GLY A 45 -1.00 2.90 -5.07
CA GLY A 45 -1.93 4.01 -5.27
C GLY A 45 -1.96 4.46 -6.73
N LYS A 46 -3.15 4.53 -7.33
CA LYS A 46 -3.35 5.08 -8.69
C LYS A 46 -4.32 6.25 -8.63
N THR A 47 -3.95 7.31 -9.36
CA THR A 47 -4.67 8.58 -9.52
C THR A 47 -4.87 9.29 -8.18
N LEU A 48 -4.30 10.49 -8.02
CA LEU A 48 -4.56 11.32 -6.85
C LEU A 48 -5.99 11.83 -6.90
N LYS A 49 -6.67 11.88 -5.75
CA LYS A 49 -7.99 12.50 -5.64
C LYS A 49 -7.90 14.02 -5.73
N ASN A 50 -6.90 14.59 -5.07
CA ASN A 50 -6.65 16.03 -5.02
C ASN A 50 -5.19 16.29 -5.47
N PRO A 51 -4.94 16.48 -6.78
CA PRO A 51 -3.59 16.65 -7.31
C PRO A 51 -3.04 18.09 -7.21
N TYR A 52 -3.78 19.00 -6.56
CA TYR A 52 -3.49 20.43 -6.50
C TYR A 52 -3.18 20.88 -5.07
#